data_AF-A0A967N957-F1
#
_entry.id   AF-A0A967N957-F1
#
_cell.length_a   1.000
_cell.length_b   1.000
_cell.length_c   1.000
_cell.angle_alpha   90.00
_cell.angle_beta   90.00
_cell.angle_gamma   90.00
#
_symmetry.space_group_name_H-M   'P 1'
#
loop_
_entity.id
_entity.type
_entity.pdbx_description
1 polymer ?
#
loop_
_entity_poly.entity_id
_entity_poly.type
_entity_poly.pdbx_seq_one_letter_code
_entity_poly.pdbx_strand_id
1 'polypeptide(L)'
;KTQIDLLRVLEEKTFTRVGGTRVVEVDVRVIAATNRDLEALVREGAFRLDLFYRINVFSLRLPPLRERREDIPLLATHFLESA
;
A
#
# COMPACT_ATOMS: atom_id res chain seq x y z
N LYS A 1 7.97 4.06 14.34
CA LYS A 1 6.76 3.77 15.15
C LYS A 1 5.61 3.32 14.25
N THR A 2 5.19 4.12 13.27
CA THR A 2 4.05 3.79 12.38
C THR A 2 4.09 2.41 11.72
N GLN A 3 5.24 1.93 11.24
CA GLN A 3 5.34 0.57 10.64
C GLN A 3 5.01 -0.55 11.64
N ILE A 4 5.35 -0.37 12.92
CA ILE A 4 5.06 -1.33 13.99
C ILE A 4 3.56 -1.33 14.30
N ASP A 5 2.97 -0.13 14.40
CA ASP A 5 1.55 0.02 14.70
C ASP A 5 0.69 -0.60 13.58
N LEU A 6 1.10 -0.42 12.31
CA LEU A 6 0.44 -1.07 11.17
C LEU A 6 0.62 -2.59 11.16
N LEU A 7 1.82 -3.08 11.45
CA LEU A 7 2.08 -4.52 11.54
C LEU A 7 1.14 -5.18 12.56
N ARG A 8 0.98 -4.55 13.73
CA ARG A 8 0.07 -5.00 14.78
C ARG A 8 -1.39 -5.05 14.31
N VAL A 9 -1.85 -4.07 13.54
CA VAL A 9 -3.19 -4.11 12.93
C VAL A 9 -3.35 -5.29 11.98
N LEU A 10 -2.32 -5.58 11.16
CA LEU A 10 -2.36 -6.67 10.18
C LEU A 10 -2.25 -8.07 10.81
N GLU A 11 -1.65 -8.18 11.99
CA GLU A 11 -1.46 -9.44 12.70
C GLU A 11 -2.56 -9.71 13.73
N GLU A 12 -2.81 -8.74 14.61
CA GLU A 12 -3.73 -8.87 15.74
C GLU A 12 -5.15 -8.41 15.41
N LYS A 13 -5.38 -7.74 14.26
CA LYS A 13 -6.66 -7.09 13.94
C LYS A 13 -7.14 -6.10 15.00
N THR A 14 -6.19 -5.50 15.73
CA THR A 14 -6.48 -4.51 16.77
C THR A 14 -5.54 -3.30 16.71
N PHE A 15 -5.97 -2.19 17.29
CA PHE A 15 -5.11 -1.03 17.54
C PHE A 15 -5.53 -0.24 18.77
N THR A 16 -4.68 0.71 19.17
CA THR A 16 -4.97 1.69 20.21
C THR A 16 -4.83 3.10 19.62
N ARG A 17 -5.75 4.00 19.94
CA ARG A 17 -5.64 5.41 19.51
C ARG A 17 -4.40 6.04 20.15
N VAL A 18 -3.78 7.00 19.46
CA VAL A 18 -2.64 7.75 20.01
C VAL A 18 -3.07 8.43 21.32
N GLY A 19 -2.34 8.16 22.41
CA GLY A 19 -2.65 8.66 23.75
C GLY A 19 -3.80 7.95 24.47
N GLY A 20 -4.46 6.98 23.83
CA GLY A 20 -5.46 6.12 24.46
C GLY A 20 -4.85 4.85 25.04
N THR A 21 -5.61 4.17 25.89
CA THR A 21 -5.25 2.84 26.45
C THR A 21 -6.20 1.74 25.98
N ARG A 22 -7.36 2.12 25.40
CA ARG A 22 -8.38 1.18 24.95
C ARG A 22 -7.97 0.53 23.62
N VAL A 23 -7.91 -0.79 23.63
CA VAL A 23 -7.78 -1.63 22.43
C VAL A 23 -9.10 -1.63 21.66
N VAL A 24 -9.01 -1.55 20.34
CA VAL A 24 -10.14 -1.57 19.41
C VAL A 24 -9.90 -2.69 18.40
N GLU A 25 -10.82 -3.64 18.32
CA GLU A 25 -10.84 -4.67 17.28
C GLU A 25 -11.42 -4.11 15.97
N VAL A 26 -10.88 -4.58 14.84
CA VAL A 26 -11.30 -4.16 13.50
C VAL A 26 -11.31 -5.33 12.53
N ASP A 27 -12.27 -5.30 11.60
CA ASP A 27 -12.24 -6.15 10.41
C ASP A 27 -12.14 -5.25 9.18
N VAL A 28 -10.95 -5.22 8.58
CA VAL A 28 -10.62 -4.29 7.48
C VAL A 28 -9.84 -5.01 6.40
N ARG A 29 -10.12 -4.62 5.15
CA ARG A 29 -9.27 -4.98 4.01
C ARG A 29 -8.23 -3.88 3.79
N VAL A 30 -6.96 -4.27 3.74
CA VAL A 30 -5.86 -3.34 3.51
C VAL A 30 -5.42 -3.42 2.05
N ILE A 31 -5.30 -2.26 1.40
CA ILE A 31 -4.71 -2.09 0.08
C ILE A 31 -3.60 -1.05 0.22
N ALA A 32 -2.37 -1.43 -0.16
CA ALA A 32 -1.22 -0.55 -0.12
C ALA A 32 -0.72 -0.27 -1.55
N ALA A 33 -0.18 0.92 -1.76
CA ALA A 33 0.47 1.31 -3.01
C ALA A 33 1.73 2.12 -2.71
N THR A 34 2.73 1.97 -3.56
CA THR A 34 4.01 2.67 -3.44
C THR A 34 4.61 2.87 -4.82
N ASN A 35 5.24 4.03 -5.02
CA ASN A 35 6.07 4.31 -6.20
C ASN A 35 7.55 3.98 -5.98
N ARG A 36 7.93 3.54 -4.77
CA ARG A 36 9.28 3.15 -4.39
C ARG A 36 9.42 1.64 -4.37
N ASP A 37 10.61 1.14 -4.72
CA ASP A 37 10.98 -0.26 -4.61
C ASP A 37 11.14 -0.66 -3.14
N LEU A 38 10.18 -1.42 -2.60
CA LEU A 38 10.23 -1.86 -1.20
C LEU A 38 11.35 -2.86 -0.94
N GLU A 39 11.74 -3.70 -1.91
CA GLU A 39 12.81 -4.69 -1.73
C GLU A 39 14.16 -3.99 -1.57
N ALA A 40 14.39 -2.91 -2.32
CA ALA A 40 15.55 -2.04 -2.11
C ALA A 40 15.53 -1.40 -0.72
N LEU A 41 14.40 -0.82 -0.30
CA LEU A 41 14.30 -0.16 1.01
C LEU A 41 14.44 -1.12 2.19
N VAL A 42 14.03 -2.37 2.03
CA VAL A 42 14.26 -3.43 3.02
C VAL A 42 15.76 -3.73 3.14
N ARG A 43 16.48 -3.87 2.01
CA ARG A 43 17.94 -4.08 2.01
C ARG A 43 18.70 -2.91 2.63
N GLU A 44 18.21 -1.69 2.46
CA GLU A 44 18.76 -0.47 3.05
C GLU A 44 18.39 -0.26 4.53
N GLY A 45 17.53 -1.12 5.10
CA GLY A 45 17.05 -0.99 6.48
C GLY A 45 16.03 0.15 6.70
N ALA A 46 15.60 0.82 5.62
CA ALA A 46 14.61 1.88 5.65
C ALA A 46 13.17 1.37 5.75
N PHE A 47 12.94 0.09 5.45
CA PHE A 47 11.64 -0.57 5.55
C PHE A 47 11.76 -1.90 6.27
N ARG A 48 10.82 -2.21 7.17
CA ARG A 48 10.87 -3.46 7.93
C ARG A 48 10.49 -4.66 7.06
N LEU A 49 11.30 -5.71 7.17
CA LEU A 49 11.12 -6.97 6.45
C LEU A 49 9.80 -7.67 6.81
N ASP A 50 9.40 -7.66 8.08
CA ASP A 50 8.17 -8.29 8.56
C ASP A 50 6.91 -7.64 7.97
N LEU A 51 6.85 -6.31 7.99
CA LEU A 51 5.77 -5.57 7.35
C LEU A 51 5.74 -5.79 5.83
N PHE A 52 6.90 -5.84 5.19
CA PHE A 52 7.00 -6.10 3.75
C PHE A 52 6.35 -7.44 3.39
N TYR A 53 6.71 -8.52 4.10
CA TYR A 53 6.09 -9.83 3.84
C TYR A 53 4.59 -9.86 4.14
N ARG A 54 4.11 -9.03 5.07
CA ARG A 54 2.68 -8.98 5.41
C ARG A 54 1.82 -8.28 4.35
N ILE A 55 2.35 -7.24 3.72
CA ILE A 55 1.62 -6.48 2.68
C ILE A 55 1.90 -6.97 1.25
N ASN A 56 3.03 -7.64 1.02
CA ASN A 56 3.45 -8.10 -0.31
C ASN A 56 2.97 -9.53 -0.64
N VAL A 57 1.85 -9.97 -0.06
CA VAL A 57 1.27 -11.29 -0.34
C VAL A 57 0.71 -11.36 -1.76
N PHE A 58 0.08 -10.27 -2.22
CA PHE A 58 -0.43 -10.13 -3.57
C PHE A 58 -0.06 -8.74 -4.10
N SER A 59 0.80 -8.70 -5.12
CA SER A 59 1.32 -7.46 -5.68
C SER A 59 0.87 -7.28 -7.13
N LEU A 60 0.41 -6.07 -7.44
CA LEU A 60 0.03 -5.66 -8.79
C LEU A 60 0.97 -4.56 -9.25
N ARG A 61 1.83 -4.86 -10.23
CA ARG A 61 2.67 -3.86 -10.89
C ARG A 61 1.85 -3.12 -11.93
N LEU A 62 1.66 -1.83 -11.73
CA LEU A 62 1.02 -0.96 -12.71
C LEU A 62 2.09 -0.40 -13.67
N PRO A 63 2.11 -0.82 -14.96
CA PRO A 63 3.07 -0.26 -15.91
C PRO A 63 2.74 1.21 -16.21
N PRO A 64 3.77 2.06 -16.41
CA PRO A 64 3.58 3.45 -16.82
C PRO A 64 2.97 3.53 -18.23
N LEU A 65 2.28 4.63 -18.56
CA LEU A 65 1.62 4.78 -19.87
C LEU A 65 2.55 4.64 -21.08
N ARG A 66 3.84 4.93 -20.93
CA ARG A 66 4.83 4.72 -22.00
C ARG A 66 5.00 3.24 -22.42
N GLU A 67 4.66 2.30 -21.53
CA GLU A 67 4.67 0.84 -21.73
C GLU A 67 3.29 0.30 -22.17
N ARG A 68 2.25 1.16 -22.22
CA ARG A 68 0.87 0.83 -22.64
C ARG A 68 0.25 1.99 -23.42
N ARG A 69 0.88 2.32 -24.55
CA ARG A 69 0.52 3.50 -25.34
C ARG A 69 -0.85 3.37 -26.01
N GLU A 70 -1.29 2.15 -26.24
CA GLU A 70 -2.61 1.79 -26.75
C GLU A 70 -3.76 2.25 -25.84
N ASP A 71 -3.50 2.42 -24.54
CA ASP A 71 -4.51 2.92 -23.58
C ASP A 71 -4.68 4.45 -23.70
N ILE A 72 -3.73 5.17 -24.31
CA ILE A 72 -3.72 6.64 -24.34
C ILE A 72 -4.95 7.22 -25.07
N PRO A 73 -5.33 6.76 -26.28
CA PRO A 73 -6.50 7.29 -26.96
C PRO A 73 -7.80 7.08 -26.15
N LEU A 74 -7.98 5.90 -25.55
CA LEU A 74 -9.15 5.60 -24.74
C LEU A 74 -9.25 6.51 -23.51
N LEU A 75 -8.14 6.69 -22.79
CA LEU A 75 -8.08 7.58 -21.63
C LEU A 75 -8.31 9.04 -22.03
N ALA A 76 -7.70 9.50 -23.13
CA ALA A 76 -7.88 10.87 -23.62
C ALA A 76 -9.34 11.16 -23.97
N THR A 77 -10.01 10.24 -24.68
CA THR A 77 -11.45 10.35 -24.97
C THR A 77 -12.27 10.42 -23.69
N HIS A 78 -12.02 9.53 -22.73
CA HIS A 78 -12.73 9.53 -21.45
C HIS A 78 -12.59 10.86 -20.69
N PHE A 79 -11.39 11.45 -20.69
CA PHE A 79 -11.15 12.75 -20.05
C PHE A 79 -11.78 13.93 -20.80
N LEU A 80 -11.87 13.88 -22.14
CA LEU A 80 -12.55 14.90 -22.94
C LEU A 80 -14.07 14.87 -22.74
N GLU A 81 -14.66 13.69 -22.58
CA GLU A 81 -16.11 13.53 -22.32
C GLU A 81 -16.52 13.89 -20.90
N SER A 82 -15.58 13.80 -19.95
CA SER A 82 -15.81 14.12 -18.53
C SER A 82 -15.55 15.59 -18.17
N ALA A 83 -15.15 16.41 -19.15
CA ALA A 83 -14.88 17.84 -19.03
C ALA A 83 -16.06 18.68 -19.58
#